data_AF-A0AAD4ENF5-F1
#
_entry.id   AF-A0AAD4ENF5-F1
#
_cell.length_a   1.000
_cell.length_b   1.000
_cell.length_c   1.000
_cell.angle_alpha   90.00
_cell.angle_beta   90.00
_cell.angle_gamma   90.00
#
_symmetry.space_group_name_H-M   'P 1'
#
loop_
_entity.id
_entity.type
_entity.pdbx_description
1 polymer ?
#
loop_
_entity_poly.entity_id
_entity_poly.type
_entity_poly.pdbx_seq_one_letter_code
_entity_poly.pdbx_strand_id
1 'polypeptide(L)'
;MGVLLKRFYIEDWFALVTLVLYIAYTAIAFVALEYGLGKQLVDVPLIDRPIAMMWRWIGTYFYIVITALVKIIIGLFLLRICNHQRWERIILWAMIIIIAVYNLFFFFLAIFACRPAGYQWTFYNPVPEEGECNSSGSATYPTYVAVLLNVVADWILPLLPARLVWKAKMERRKKISVYAVLALGSMYVLDSPSTDNLICK
;
A
#
# COMPACT_ATOMS: atom_id res chain seq x y z
N MET A 1 -33.23 -1.95 10.35
CA MET A 1 -32.42 -2.85 11.18
C MET A 1 -31.67 -3.78 10.23
N GLY A 2 -30.34 -3.65 10.20
CA GLY A 2 -29.49 -4.39 9.26
C GLY A 2 -29.49 -5.87 9.59
N VAL A 3 -29.98 -6.69 8.66
CA VAL A 3 -29.80 -8.14 8.73
C VAL A 3 -28.36 -8.42 8.30
N LEU A 4 -27.49 -8.68 9.28
CA LEU A 4 -26.19 -9.31 9.05
C LEU A 4 -26.45 -10.65 8.36
N LEU A 5 -26.02 -10.77 7.11
CA LEU A 5 -26.13 -12.01 6.34
C LEU A 5 -25.35 -13.10 7.10
N LYS A 6 -26.08 -14.13 7.54
CA LYS A 6 -25.65 -15.22 8.43
C LYS A 6 -24.64 -16.20 7.80
N ARG A 7 -23.88 -15.77 6.79
CA ARG A 7 -22.95 -16.60 6.03
C ARG A 7 -21.64 -15.85 5.92
N PHE A 8 -20.70 -16.17 6.82
CA PHE A 8 -19.32 -15.73 6.71
C PHE A 8 -18.73 -16.31 5.44
N TYR A 9 -18.20 -15.44 4.59
CA TYR A 9 -17.48 -15.85 3.40
C TYR A 9 -15.98 -15.85 3.68
N ILE A 10 -15.23 -16.58 2.86
CA ILE A 10 -13.77 -16.65 2.95
C ILE A 10 -13.15 -15.24 2.86
N GLU A 11 -13.78 -14.36 2.08
CA GLU A 11 -13.42 -12.94 1.94
C GLU A 11 -13.45 -12.19 3.29
N ASP A 12 -14.41 -12.49 4.16
CA ASP A 12 -14.55 -11.85 5.48
C ASP A 12 -13.42 -12.27 6.44
N TRP A 13 -12.97 -13.54 6.33
CA TRP A 13 -11.80 -14.02 7.08
C TRP A 13 -10.52 -13.32 6.63
N PHE A 14 -10.30 -13.17 5.32
CA PHE A 14 -9.16 -12.41 4.82
C PHE A 14 -9.21 -10.94 5.25
N ALA A 15 -10.40 -10.33 5.30
CA ALA A 15 -10.58 -8.98 5.82
C ALA A 15 -10.22 -8.86 7.31
N LEU A 16 -10.65 -9.82 8.14
CA LEU A 16 -10.28 -9.87 9.56
C LEU A 16 -8.77 -10.03 9.77
N VAL A 17 -8.12 -10.92 9.01
CA VAL A 17 -6.67 -11.10 9.07
C VAL A 17 -5.95 -9.81 8.67
N THR A 18 -6.40 -9.16 7.60
CA THR A 18 -5.84 -7.89 7.13
C THR A 18 -6.01 -6.78 8.16
N LEU A 19 -7.14 -6.75 8.88
CA LEU A 19 -7.37 -5.80 9.97
C LEU A 19 -6.39 -6.00 11.13
N VAL A 20 -6.16 -7.26 11.53
CA VAL A 20 -5.18 -7.57 12.59
C VAL A 20 -3.77 -7.17 12.17
N LEU A 21 -3.38 -7.45 10.93
CA LEU A 21 -2.09 -7.00 10.39
C LEU A 21 -1.97 -5.47 10.36
N TYR A 22 -3.06 -4.77 10.02
CA TYR A 22 -3.08 -3.31 10.04
C TYR A 22 -2.92 -2.73 11.45
N ILE A 23 -3.54 -3.33 12.46
CA ILE A 23 -3.35 -2.95 13.87
C ILE A 23 -1.88 -3.16 14.29
N ALA A 24 -1.26 -4.27 13.88
CA ALA A 24 0.15 -4.50 14.15
C ALA A 24 1.04 -3.45 13.45
N TYR A 25 0.74 -3.11 12.20
CA TYR A 25 1.45 -2.07 11.46
C TYR A 25 1.36 -0.70 12.15
N THR A 26 0.17 -0.29 12.63
CA THR A 26 0.03 1.00 13.31
C THR A 26 0.78 1.02 14.64
N ALA A 27 0.77 -0.08 15.40
CA ALA A 27 1.57 -0.21 16.62
C ALA A 27 3.08 -0.07 16.34
N ILE A 28 3.58 -0.73 15.29
CA ILE A 28 4.98 -0.60 14.84
C ILE A 28 5.30 0.84 14.46
N ALA A 29 4.38 1.52 13.77
CA ALA A 29 4.56 2.92 13.39
C ALA A 29 4.67 3.83 14.62
N PHE A 30 3.83 3.64 15.64
CA PHE A 30 3.93 4.41 16.89
C PHE A 30 5.28 4.20 17.59
N VAL A 31 5.74 2.94 17.69
CA VAL A 31 7.06 2.64 18.25
C VAL A 31 8.16 3.33 17.44
N ALA A 32 8.08 3.30 16.11
CA ALA A 32 9.08 3.97 15.27
C ALA A 32 9.14 5.49 15.50
N LEU A 33 8.00 6.14 15.72
CA LEU A 33 7.93 7.57 16.03
C LEU A 33 8.62 7.92 17.36
N GLU A 34 8.51 7.03 18.37
CA GLU A 34 9.19 7.22 19.65
C GLU A 34 10.71 7.22 19.51
N TYR A 35 11.26 6.37 18.62
CA TYR A 35 12.69 6.33 18.28
C TYR A 35 13.14 7.45 17.32
N GLY A 36 12.29 8.46 17.07
CA GLY A 36 12.65 9.65 16.30
C GLY A 36 12.42 9.54 14.80
N LEU A 37 11.65 8.56 14.33
CA LEU A 37 11.23 8.52 12.93
C LEU A 37 10.41 9.77 12.60
N GLY A 38 10.84 10.55 11.60
CA GLY A 38 10.21 11.81 11.21
C GLY A 38 10.83 13.08 11.80
N LYS A 39 11.80 12.97 12.73
CA LYS A 39 12.61 14.11 13.18
C LYS A 39 13.80 14.34 12.24
N GLN A 40 14.35 15.56 12.23
CA GLN A 40 15.56 15.84 11.47
C GLN A 40 16.70 14.97 12.02
N LEU A 41 17.53 14.40 11.13
CA LEU A 41 18.61 13.47 11.48
C LEU A 41 19.56 14.03 12.56
N VAL A 42 19.70 15.35 12.65
CA VAL A 42 20.54 16.05 13.63
C VAL A 42 19.99 15.90 15.06
N ASP A 43 18.67 15.84 15.22
CA ASP A 43 18.00 15.80 16.52
C ASP A 43 17.82 14.38 17.07
N VAL A 44 18.20 13.35 16.30
CA VAL A 44 18.05 11.94 16.67
C VAL A 44 19.39 11.38 17.18
N PRO A 45 19.43 10.82 18.41
CA PRO A 45 20.63 10.17 18.95
C PRO A 45 21.16 9.09 18.01
N LEU A 46 22.48 9.00 17.87
CA LEU A 46 23.14 8.05 16.95
C LEU A 46 22.77 6.58 17.23
N ILE A 47 22.47 6.25 18.49
CA ILE A 47 22.05 4.91 18.93
C ILE A 47 20.62 4.58 18.52
N ASP A 48 19.74 5.57 18.42
CA ASP A 48 18.32 5.37 18.13
C ASP A 48 18.04 5.27 16.62
N ARG A 49 18.92 5.85 15.79
CA ARG A 49 18.83 5.82 14.32
C ARG A 49 18.69 4.42 13.71
N PRO A 50 19.55 3.42 14.03
CA PRO A 50 19.42 2.08 13.46
C PRO A 50 18.11 1.39 13.90
N ILE A 51 17.66 1.62 15.14
CA ILE A 51 16.41 1.07 15.68
C ILE A 51 15.21 1.66 14.94
N ALA A 52 15.18 2.99 14.76
CA ALA A 52 14.13 3.67 13.99
C ALA A 52 14.07 3.19 12.54
N MET A 53 15.23 2.97 11.89
CA MET A 53 15.29 2.44 10.53
C MET A 53 14.81 0.99 10.45
N MET A 54 15.16 0.14 11.41
CA MET A 54 14.65 -1.23 11.49
C MET A 54 13.12 -1.25 11.53
N TRP A 55 12.52 -0.47 12.43
CA TRP A 55 11.06 -0.38 12.53
C TRP A 55 10.42 0.19 11.26
N ARG A 56 11.05 1.16 10.59
CA ARG A 56 10.57 1.68 9.31
C ARG A 56 10.53 0.62 8.22
N TRP A 57 11.59 -0.17 8.09
CA TRP A 57 11.65 -1.23 7.08
C TRP A 57 10.66 -2.35 7.36
N ILE A 58 10.55 -2.79 8.62
CA ILE A 58 9.53 -3.74 9.04
C ILE A 58 8.14 -3.20 8.70
N GLY A 59 7.84 -1.95 9.07
CA GLY A 59 6.58 -1.29 8.75
C GLY A 59 6.31 -1.26 7.24
N THR A 60 7.34 -1.01 6.43
CA THR A 60 7.24 -1.01 4.95
C THR A 60 6.83 -2.39 4.42
N TYR A 61 7.39 -3.48 4.95
CA TYR A 61 7.01 -4.84 4.58
C TYR A 61 5.55 -5.17 4.94
N PHE A 62 5.14 -4.84 6.16
CA PHE A 62 3.74 -4.98 6.57
C PHE A 62 2.81 -4.17 5.68
N TYR A 63 3.16 -2.92 5.40
CA TYR A 63 2.39 -2.05 4.53
C TYR A 63 2.17 -2.69 3.15
N ILE A 64 3.23 -3.13 2.46
CA ILE A 64 3.14 -3.76 1.13
C ILE A 64 2.17 -4.95 1.14
N VAL A 65 2.26 -5.82 2.16
CA VAL A 65 1.37 -6.98 2.30
C VAL A 65 -0.08 -6.55 2.54
N ILE A 66 -0.31 -5.56 3.41
CA ILE A 66 -1.65 -5.06 3.72
C ILE A 66 -2.30 -4.43 2.48
N THR A 67 -1.62 -3.54 1.74
CA THR A 67 -2.21 -2.95 0.52
C THR A 67 -2.57 -4.02 -0.51
N ALA A 68 -1.70 -5.03 -0.70
CA ALA A 68 -1.98 -6.13 -1.61
C ALA A 68 -3.25 -6.91 -1.19
N LEU A 69 -3.34 -7.30 0.08
CA LEU A 69 -4.48 -8.05 0.61
C LEU A 69 -5.79 -7.27 0.50
N VAL A 70 -5.79 -5.98 0.88
CA VAL A 70 -6.97 -5.11 0.75
C VAL A 70 -7.48 -5.09 -0.68
N LYS A 71 -6.59 -4.87 -1.66
CA LYS A 71 -6.97 -4.82 -3.09
C LYS A 71 -7.49 -6.16 -3.60
N ILE A 72 -6.92 -7.28 -3.15
CA ILE A 72 -7.39 -8.62 -3.50
C ILE A 72 -8.79 -8.87 -2.92
N ILE A 73 -9.03 -8.53 -1.65
CA ILE A 73 -10.34 -8.70 -1.00
C ILE A 73 -11.41 -7.88 -1.71
N ILE A 74 -11.12 -6.60 -2.01
CA ILE A 74 -12.04 -5.74 -2.75
C ILE A 74 -12.30 -6.32 -4.15
N GLY A 75 -11.25 -6.79 -4.83
CA GLY A 75 -11.38 -7.43 -6.15
C GLY A 75 -12.27 -8.67 -6.13
N LEU A 76 -12.11 -9.55 -5.13
CA LEU A 76 -12.93 -10.76 -4.96
C LEU A 76 -14.40 -10.39 -4.63
N PHE A 77 -14.60 -9.43 -3.73
CA PHE A 77 -15.92 -8.92 -3.39
C PHE A 77 -16.62 -8.33 -4.63
N LEU A 78 -15.89 -7.59 -5.47
CA LEU A 78 -16.40 -7.05 -6.73
C LEU A 78 -16.71 -8.15 -7.75
N LEU A 79 -15.86 -9.17 -7.84
CA LEU A 79 -16.09 -10.32 -8.72
C LEU A 79 -17.38 -11.04 -8.38
N ARG A 80 -17.72 -11.07 -7.09
CA ARG A 80 -18.93 -11.69 -6.61
C ARG A 80 -20.18 -10.84 -6.89
N ILE A 81 -20.13 -9.53 -6.68
CA ILE A 81 -21.29 -8.64 -6.86
C ILE A 81 -21.54 -8.28 -8.33
N CYS A 82 -20.49 -8.14 -9.13
CA CYS A 82 -20.54 -7.72 -10.53
C CYS A 82 -20.51 -8.89 -11.52
N ASN A 83 -20.87 -10.11 -11.09
CA ASN A 83 -20.75 -11.33 -11.89
C ASN A 83 -21.81 -11.48 -13.02
N HIS A 84 -22.17 -10.41 -13.71
CA HIS A 84 -23.20 -10.44 -14.75
C HIS A 84 -22.64 -10.67 -16.16
N GLN A 85 -21.46 -10.13 -16.49
CA GLN A 85 -20.87 -10.32 -17.83
C GLN A 85 -19.50 -11.03 -17.81
N ARG A 86 -19.25 -11.89 -18.81
CA ARG A 86 -17.98 -12.63 -18.95
C ARG A 86 -16.77 -11.71 -19.06
N TRP A 87 -16.89 -10.61 -19.81
CA TRP A 87 -15.82 -9.62 -19.97
C TRP A 87 -15.42 -8.95 -18.65
N GLU A 88 -16.40 -8.62 -17.80
CA GLU A 88 -16.16 -8.00 -16.48
C GLU A 88 -15.40 -8.94 -15.55
N ARG A 89 -15.75 -10.24 -15.57
CA ARG A 89 -15.04 -11.27 -14.81
C ARG A 89 -13.57 -11.39 -15.25
N ILE A 90 -13.30 -11.37 -16.56
CA ILE A 90 -11.94 -11.48 -17.10
C ILE A 90 -11.09 -10.29 -16.64
N ILE A 91 -11.63 -9.07 -16.74
CA ILE A 91 -10.93 -7.84 -16.32
C ILE A 91 -10.63 -7.88 -14.82
N LEU A 92 -11.59 -8.28 -14.00
CA LEU A 92 -11.40 -8.36 -12.55
C LEU A 92 -10.35 -9.40 -12.15
N TRP A 93 -10.38 -10.60 -12.74
CA TRP A 93 -9.34 -11.61 -12.48
C TRP A 93 -7.96 -11.15 -12.95
N ALA A 94 -7.87 -10.56 -14.16
CA ALA A 94 -6.62 -10.03 -14.67
C ALA A 94 -6.04 -8.97 -13.73
N MET A 95 -6.88 -8.06 -13.23
CA MET A 95 -6.46 -7.02 -12.29
C MET A 95 -6.01 -7.60 -10.94
N ILE A 96 -6.73 -8.56 -10.37
CA ILE A 96 -6.32 -9.22 -9.11
C ILE A 96 -4.96 -9.90 -9.28
N ILE A 97 -4.76 -10.62 -10.39
CA ILE A 97 -3.50 -11.31 -10.69
C ILE A 97 -2.36 -10.31 -10.86
N ILE A 98 -2.56 -9.26 -11.65
CA ILE A 98 -1.56 -8.20 -11.85
C ILE A 98 -1.19 -7.59 -10.49
N ILE A 99 -2.19 -7.29 -9.65
CA ILE A 99 -1.99 -6.74 -8.30
C ILE A 99 -1.17 -7.66 -7.41
N ALA A 100 -1.52 -8.94 -7.37
CA ALA A 100 -0.79 -9.90 -6.56
C ALA A 100 0.66 -10.05 -7.03
N VAL A 101 0.88 -10.18 -8.34
CA VAL A 101 2.21 -10.40 -8.93
C VAL A 101 3.11 -9.19 -8.72
N TYR A 102 2.64 -7.97 -8.99
CA TYR A 102 3.50 -6.79 -8.83
C TYR A 102 3.82 -6.51 -7.35
N ASN A 103 2.86 -6.69 -6.42
CA ASN A 103 3.11 -6.45 -5.01
C ASN A 103 4.10 -7.48 -4.46
N LEU A 104 3.96 -8.74 -4.87
CA LEU A 104 4.89 -9.79 -4.48
C LEU A 104 6.30 -9.52 -5.02
N PHE A 105 6.42 -9.09 -6.28
CA PHE A 105 7.69 -8.69 -6.87
C PHE A 105 8.32 -7.51 -6.10
N PHE A 106 7.53 -6.48 -5.80
CA PHE A 106 8.00 -5.31 -5.05
C PHE A 106 8.41 -5.67 -3.61
N PHE A 107 7.69 -6.60 -2.96
CA PHE A 107 8.04 -7.12 -1.65
C PHE A 107 9.42 -7.77 -1.64
N PHE A 108 9.71 -8.64 -2.61
CA PHE A 108 11.03 -9.25 -2.74
C PHE A 108 12.12 -8.23 -3.09
N LEU A 109 11.83 -7.26 -3.96
CA LEU A 109 12.75 -6.17 -4.23
C LEU A 109 13.08 -5.35 -2.98
N ALA A 110 12.09 -5.09 -2.12
CA ALA A 110 12.28 -4.36 -0.88
C ALA A 110 13.09 -5.16 0.16
N ILE A 111 12.97 -6.48 0.20
CA ILE A 111 13.78 -7.35 1.07
C ILE A 111 15.22 -7.44 0.59
N PHE A 112 15.42 -7.60 -0.72
CA PHE A 112 16.73 -7.78 -1.32
C PHE A 112 17.34 -6.47 -1.85
N ALA A 113 16.85 -5.33 -1.37
CA ALA A 113 17.35 -4.01 -1.76
C ALA A 113 18.82 -3.80 -1.39
N CYS A 114 19.28 -4.44 -0.29
CA CYS A 114 20.66 -4.37 0.17
C CYS A 114 21.29 -5.77 0.31
N ARG A 115 22.61 -5.84 0.14
CA ARG A 115 23.45 -7.03 0.31
C ARG A 115 24.51 -6.73 1.38
N PRO A 116 24.48 -7.37 2.55
CA PRO A 116 23.45 -8.28 3.07
C PRO A 116 22.12 -7.55 3.36
N ALA A 117 21.02 -8.29 3.43
CA ALA A 117 19.69 -7.70 3.69
C ALA A 117 19.66 -6.92 5.01
N GLY A 118 20.49 -7.30 6.00
CA GLY A 118 20.58 -6.58 7.27
C GLY A 118 21.25 -5.22 7.21
N TYR A 119 21.98 -4.92 6.13
CA TYR A 119 22.61 -3.63 5.94
C TYR A 119 21.60 -2.47 5.84
N GLN A 120 20.35 -2.76 5.45
CA GLN A 120 19.30 -1.75 5.33
C GLN A 120 18.98 -1.03 6.65
N TRP A 121 19.19 -1.68 7.81
CA TRP A 121 18.94 -1.12 9.13
C TRP A 121 20.24 -0.77 9.87
N THR A 122 21.36 -1.43 9.56
CA THR A 122 22.68 -1.11 10.13
C THR A 122 23.42 0.01 9.39
N PHE A 123 22.89 0.54 8.28
CA PHE A 123 23.49 1.65 7.53
C PHE A 123 23.85 2.88 8.39
N TYR A 124 23.04 3.18 9.42
CA TYR A 124 23.27 4.30 10.33
C TYR A 124 23.97 3.89 11.64
N ASN A 125 24.49 2.66 11.74
CA ASN A 125 25.27 2.27 12.90
C ASN A 125 26.56 3.09 13.00
N PRO A 126 27.01 3.41 14.23
CA PRO A 126 28.30 4.03 14.46
C PRO A 126 29.48 3.13 14.09
N VAL A 127 29.27 1.81 13.99
CA VAL A 127 30.22 0.84 13.44
C VAL A 127 29.61 0.31 12.13
N PRO A 128 30.10 0.77 10.96
CA PRO A 128 29.54 0.33 9.68
C PRO A 128 29.90 -1.14 9.41
N GLU A 129 28.89 -1.95 9.14
CA GLU A 129 29.07 -3.28 8.56
C GLU A 129 29.39 -3.15 7.06
N GLU A 130 30.18 -4.05 6.49
CA GLU A 130 30.43 -4.08 5.05
C GLU A 130 29.14 -4.49 4.31
N GLY A 131 28.61 -3.59 3.49
CA GLY A 131 27.41 -3.86 2.71
C GLY A 131 27.20 -2.85 1.59
N GLU A 132 26.57 -3.32 0.52
CA GLU A 132 26.18 -2.48 -0.61
C GLU A 132 24.65 -2.53 -0.76
N CYS A 133 24.03 -1.35 -0.72
CA CYS A 133 22.66 -1.21 -1.16
C CYS A 133 22.66 -0.93 -2.66
N ASN A 134 21.68 -1.47 -3.37
CA ASN A 134 21.54 -1.23 -4.80
C ASN A 134 21.44 0.29 -5.03
N SER A 135 22.21 0.82 -5.99
CA SER A 135 22.27 2.27 -6.19
C SER A 135 20.86 2.82 -6.42
N SER A 136 20.60 4.03 -5.90
CA SER A 136 19.27 4.66 -5.93
C SER A 136 18.69 4.62 -7.35
N GLY A 137 19.50 4.77 -8.40
CA GLY A 137 19.05 4.71 -9.80
C GLY A 137 18.40 3.38 -10.22
N SER A 138 18.96 2.23 -9.83
CA SER A 138 18.44 0.91 -10.22
C SER A 138 17.18 0.50 -9.46
N ALA A 139 17.02 0.96 -8.21
CA ALA A 139 15.81 0.72 -7.40
C ALA A 139 14.69 1.74 -7.65
N THR A 140 15.02 2.92 -8.19
CA THR A 140 14.06 4.00 -8.42
C THR A 140 13.04 3.67 -9.51
N TYR A 141 13.49 3.12 -10.64
CA TYR A 141 12.60 2.77 -11.75
C TYR A 141 11.49 1.77 -11.37
N PRO A 142 11.79 0.59 -10.77
CA PRO A 142 10.73 -0.35 -10.39
C PRO A 142 9.81 0.22 -9.31
N THR A 143 10.31 1.10 -8.43
CA THR A 143 9.50 1.77 -7.42
C THR A 143 8.47 2.72 -8.05
N TYR A 144 8.87 3.55 -9.01
CA TYR A 144 7.94 4.43 -9.72
C TYR A 144 6.85 3.65 -10.45
N VAL A 145 7.24 2.56 -11.14
CA VAL A 145 6.28 1.69 -11.82
C VAL A 145 5.30 1.07 -10.81
N ALA A 146 5.79 0.59 -9.66
CA ALA A 146 4.94 0.02 -8.62
C ALA A 146 3.97 1.05 -8.03
N VAL A 147 4.40 2.30 -7.83
CA VAL A 147 3.53 3.39 -7.37
C VAL A 147 2.45 3.68 -8.41
N LEU A 148 2.82 3.83 -9.68
CA LEU A 148 1.87 4.08 -10.77
C LEU A 148 0.83 2.96 -10.87
N LEU A 149 1.25 1.70 -10.81
CA LEU A 149 0.32 0.56 -10.85
C LEU A 149 -0.60 0.51 -9.63
N ASN A 150 -0.09 0.84 -8.45
CA ASN A 150 -0.90 0.93 -7.24
C ASN A 150 -1.99 2.00 -7.37
N VAL A 151 -1.61 3.20 -7.82
CA VAL A 151 -2.54 4.30 -8.06
C VAL A 151 -3.57 3.89 -9.09
N VAL A 152 -3.15 3.38 -10.26
CA VAL A 152 -4.06 2.92 -11.31
C VAL A 152 -5.07 1.89 -10.77
N ALA A 153 -4.63 0.94 -9.94
CA ALA A 153 -5.52 -0.01 -9.30
C ALA A 153 -6.57 0.67 -8.40
N ASP A 154 -6.18 1.70 -7.65
CA ASP A 154 -7.07 2.47 -6.76
C ASP A 154 -8.11 3.29 -7.54
N TRP A 155 -7.83 3.65 -8.79
CA TRP A 155 -8.80 4.27 -9.70
C TRP A 155 -9.73 3.24 -10.35
N ILE A 156 -9.20 2.09 -10.79
CA ILE A 156 -9.97 1.09 -11.52
C ILE A 156 -10.95 0.35 -10.59
N LEU A 157 -10.52 -0.03 -9.38
CA LEU A 157 -11.31 -0.79 -8.41
C LEU A 157 -12.69 -0.13 -8.12
N PRO A 158 -12.79 1.18 -7.83
CA PRO A 158 -14.07 1.86 -7.64
C PRO A 158 -14.79 2.20 -8.95
N LEU A 159 -14.05 2.48 -10.04
CA LEU A 159 -14.64 2.86 -11.33
C LEU A 159 -15.43 1.70 -11.97
N LEU A 160 -14.97 0.47 -11.78
CA LEU A 160 -15.58 -0.73 -12.35
C LEU A 160 -17.03 -0.96 -11.86
N PRO A 161 -17.33 -1.01 -10.54
CA PRO A 161 -18.71 -1.07 -10.07
C PRO A 161 -19.47 0.23 -10.38
N ALA A 162 -18.82 1.40 -10.43
CA ALA A 162 -19.49 2.65 -10.78
C ALA A 162 -20.05 2.63 -12.21
N ARG A 163 -19.31 2.11 -13.18
CA ARG A 163 -19.79 1.94 -14.56
C ARG A 163 -20.96 0.95 -14.65
N LEU A 164 -20.89 -0.15 -13.92
CA LEU A 164 -21.98 -1.13 -13.85
C LEU A 164 -23.25 -0.51 -13.25
N VAL A 165 -23.09 0.20 -12.13
CA VAL A 165 -24.17 0.91 -11.41
C VAL A 165 -24.72 2.07 -12.24
N TRP A 166 -23.95 2.68 -13.15
CA TRP A 166 -24.46 3.73 -14.03
C TRP A 166 -25.35 3.17 -15.15
N LYS A 167 -25.06 1.95 -15.64
CA LYS A 167 -25.92 1.25 -16.59
C LYS A 167 -27.18 0.66 -15.94
N ALA A 168 -27.10 0.27 -14.67
CA ALA A 168 -28.27 -0.10 -13.88
C ALA A 168 -29.01 1.14 -13.37
N LYS A 169 -30.35 1.15 -13.33
CA LYS A 169 -31.12 2.29 -12.76
C LYS A 169 -30.99 2.34 -11.23
N MET A 170 -29.83 2.72 -10.69
CA MET A 170 -29.59 2.81 -9.24
C MET A 170 -29.67 4.24 -8.69
N GLU A 171 -30.08 4.31 -7.43
CA GLU A 171 -30.38 5.51 -6.64
C GLU A 171 -29.19 6.47 -6.49
N ARG A 172 -29.45 7.79 -6.52
CA ARG A 172 -28.44 8.87 -6.55
C ARG A 172 -27.40 8.81 -5.42
N ARG A 173 -27.71 8.21 -4.28
CA ARG A 173 -26.81 8.11 -3.12
C ARG A 173 -25.50 7.37 -3.43
N LYS A 174 -25.55 6.29 -4.21
CA LYS A 174 -24.34 5.51 -4.57
C LYS A 174 -23.42 6.25 -5.53
N LYS A 175 -23.97 7.13 -6.39
CA LYS A 175 -23.18 7.99 -7.28
C LYS A 175 -22.35 9.00 -6.47
N ILE A 176 -22.93 9.58 -5.43
CA ILE A 176 -22.25 10.59 -4.60
C ILE A 176 -21.07 9.97 -3.84
N SER A 177 -21.20 8.77 -3.28
CA SER A 177 -20.09 8.09 -2.60
C SER A 177 -18.89 7.84 -3.51
N VAL A 178 -19.12 7.49 -4.79
CA VAL A 178 -18.03 7.29 -5.77
C VAL A 178 -17.31 8.61 -6.06
N TYR A 179 -18.05 9.70 -6.31
CA TYR A 179 -17.44 11.02 -6.52
C TYR A 179 -16.65 11.49 -5.29
N ALA A 180 -17.14 11.22 -4.08
CA ALA A 180 -16.46 11.59 -2.85
C ALA A 180 -15.13 10.85 -2.67
N VAL A 181 -15.09 9.54 -2.90
CA VAL A 181 -13.84 8.74 -2.82
C VAL A 181 -12.82 9.19 -3.88
N LEU A 182 -13.29 9.48 -5.10
CA LEU A 182 -12.43 9.98 -6.18
C LEU A 182 -11.83 11.35 -5.86
N ALA A 183 -12.65 12.26 -5.30
CA ALA A 183 -12.22 13.60 -4.89
C ALA A 183 -11.22 13.56 -3.72
N LEU A 184 -11.46 12.69 -2.72
CA LEU A 184 -10.54 12.50 -1.60
C LEU A 184 -9.16 11.99 -2.07
N GLY A 185 -9.13 11.05 -3.03
CA GLY A 185 -7.88 10.58 -3.62
C GLY A 185 -7.11 11.68 -4.36
N SER A 186 -7.80 12.56 -5.09
CA SER A 186 -7.16 13.68 -5.79
C SER A 186 -6.60 14.75 -4.86
N MET A 187 -7.22 14.99 -3.70
CA MET A 187 -6.72 15.97 -2.73
C MET A 187 -5.40 15.53 -2.09
N TYR A 188 -5.20 14.23 -1.84
CA TYR A 188 -3.92 13.72 -1.30
C TYR A 188 -2.74 13.94 -2.26
N VAL A 189 -2.98 13.87 -3.57
CA VAL A 189 -1.95 14.12 -4.59
C VAL A 189 -1.61 15.60 -4.72
N LEU A 190 -2.58 16.49 -4.46
CA LEU A 190 -2.36 17.94 -4.52
C LEU A 190 -1.60 18.49 -3.29
N ASP A 191 -1.54 17.73 -2.20
CA ASP A 191 -0.76 18.04 -1.00
C ASP A 191 0.67 17.46 -1.05
N SER A 192 1.24 17.26 -2.24
CA SER A 192 2.70 17.22 -2.39
C SER A 192 3.20 18.65 -2.65
N PRO A 193 3.43 19.49 -1.62
CA PRO A 193 4.12 20.74 -1.84
C PRO A 193 5.56 20.40 -2.23
N SER A 194 5.87 20.61 -3.51
CA SER A 194 7.11 21.26 -3.95
C SER A 194 8.33 21.00 -3.05
N THR A 195 8.78 19.73 -2.96
CA THR A 195 10.04 19.37 -2.29
C THR A 195 11.21 19.38 -3.28
N ASP A 196 11.11 20.18 -4.34
CA ASP A 196 12.17 20.38 -5.34
C ASP A 196 13.17 21.50 -4.94
N ASN A 197 12.95 22.20 -3.81
CA ASN A 197 13.76 23.38 -3.43
C ASN A 197 14.52 23.26 -2.09
N LEU A 198 14.69 22.07 -1.50
CA LEU A 198 15.46 21.91 -0.25
C LEU A 198 16.73 21.03 -0.35
N ILE A 199 17.18 20.66 -1.55
CA ILE A 199 18.43 19.88 -1.75
C ILE A 199 19.65 20.76 -2.12
N CYS A 200 19.47 22.08 -2.30
CA CYS A 200 20.60 23.00 -2.48
C CYS A 200 20.51 24.18 -1.50
N LYS A 201 20.88 23.96 -0.24
CA LYS A 201 21.61 24.95 0.57
C LYS A 201 22.31 24.31 1.75
#